data_AF-A0A1H0I4X5-F1
#
_entry.id   AF-A0A1H0I4X5-F1
#
_cell.length_a   1.000
_cell.length_b   1.000
_cell.length_c   1.000
_cell.angle_alpha   90.00
_cell.angle_beta   90.00
_cell.angle_gamma   90.00
#
_symmetry.space_group_name_H-M   'P 1'
#
loop_
_entity.id
_entity.type
_entity.pdbx_description
1 polymer ?
#
loop_
_entity_poly.entity_id
_entity_poly.type
_entity_poly.pdbx_seq_one_letter_code
_entity_poly.pdbx_strand_id
1 'polypeptide(L)' 'MSESQDQSPDESPVGISDDLLPEDLQPGEDNPLADGLDDGETVDDLLDGGKDAEQLEDGSTEESSDESSDEEPDSADD' A
#
# COMPACT_ATOMS: atom_id res chain seq x y z
N MET A 1 -46.54 7.89 23.82
CA MET A 1 -45.35 7.01 23.82
C MET A 1 -44.24 7.86 23.25
N SER A 2 -43.37 8.38 24.11
CA SER A 2 -42.24 9.21 23.69
C SER A 2 -41.15 8.28 23.14
N GLU A 3 -40.81 8.45 21.87
CA GLU A 3 -39.68 7.77 21.24
C GLU A 3 -38.40 8.43 21.73
N SER A 4 -37.54 7.62 22.36
CA SER A 4 -36.27 8.06 22.94
C SER A 4 -35.32 8.48 21.82
N GLN A 5 -34.79 9.70 21.91
CA GLN A 5 -33.65 10.15 21.10
C GLN A 5 -32.45 9.26 21.40
N ASP A 6 -32.13 8.39 20.44
CA ASP A 6 -30.86 7.67 20.37
C ASP A 6 -29.76 8.71 20.08
N GLN A 7 -29.13 9.22 21.14
CA GLN A 7 -27.88 9.98 21.04
C GLN A 7 -26.75 8.98 20.86
N SER A 8 -26.45 8.64 19.61
CA SER A 8 -25.24 7.91 19.24
C SER A 8 -24.01 8.76 19.64
N PRO A 9 -23.02 8.21 20.36
CA PRO A 9 -21.84 8.96 20.77
C PRO A 9 -20.99 9.27 19.55
N ASP A 10 -20.82 10.57 19.26
CA ASP A 10 -19.81 11.17 18.38
C ASP A 10 -19.21 10.21 17.33
N GLU A 11 -19.90 10.03 16.21
CA GLU A 11 -19.29 9.50 14.98
C GLU A 11 -18.28 10.54 14.47
N SER A 12 -17.15 10.66 15.17
CA SER A 12 -15.96 11.24 14.57
C SER A 12 -15.70 10.41 13.31
N PRO A 13 -15.58 11.02 12.10
CA PRO A 13 -15.37 10.25 10.89
C PRO A 13 -14.15 9.37 11.11
N VAL A 14 -14.34 8.05 11.01
CA VAL A 14 -13.26 7.06 11.14
C VAL A 14 -12.43 7.18 9.86
N GLY A 15 -11.53 8.16 9.82
CA GLY A 15 -10.66 8.42 8.67
C GLY A 15 -10.18 9.87 8.59
N ILE A 16 -9.03 10.06 7.95
CA ILE A 16 -8.53 11.37 7.53
C ILE A 16 -8.93 11.60 6.08
N SER A 17 -9.25 12.85 5.72
CA SER A 17 -9.49 13.24 4.33
C SER A 17 -8.19 13.19 3.53
N ASP A 18 -8.27 13.00 2.21
CA ASP A 18 -7.10 12.96 1.32
C ASP A 18 -6.25 14.25 1.40
N ASP A 19 -6.89 15.41 1.62
CA ASP A 19 -6.19 16.69 1.85
C ASP A 19 -5.36 16.74 3.13
N LEU A 20 -5.59 15.80 4.05
CA LEU A 20 -4.86 15.67 5.32
C LEU A 20 -3.83 14.54 5.28
N LEU A 21 -3.69 13.85 4.14
CA LEU A 21 -2.61 12.88 3.94
C LEU A 21 -1.26 13.60 3.92
N PRO A 22 -0.18 12.95 4.42
CA PRO A 22 1.19 13.40 4.18
C PRO A 22 1.45 13.56 2.68
N GLU A 23 2.33 14.49 2.32
CA GLU A 23 2.71 14.78 0.92
C GLU A 23 3.16 13.53 0.14
N ASP A 24 3.85 12.59 0.79
CA ASP A 24 4.28 11.33 0.18
C ASP A 24 3.14 10.33 -0.10
N LEU A 25 2.01 10.49 0.57
CA LEU A 25 0.82 9.63 0.41
C LEU A 25 -0.28 10.32 -0.38
N GLN A 26 -0.07 11.58 -0.77
CA GLN A 26 -0.99 12.26 -1.67
C GLN A 26 -0.82 11.68 -3.08
N PRO A 27 -1.93 11.51 -3.83
CA PRO A 27 -1.85 11.13 -5.23
C PRO A 27 -1.06 12.20 -6.00
N GLY A 28 0.15 11.86 -6.41
CA GLY A 28 1.05 12.74 -7.15
C GLY A 28 1.53 12.10 -8.45
N GLU A 29 2.46 12.77 -9.12
CA GLU A 29 3.08 12.29 -10.37
C GLU A 29 3.91 11.01 -10.15
N ASP A 30 4.27 10.69 -8.90
CA ASP A 30 4.95 9.45 -8.51
C ASP A 30 3.99 8.27 -8.28
N ASN A 31 2.67 8.48 -8.35
CA ASN A 31 1.72 7.38 -8.28
C ASN A 31 1.63 6.72 -9.66
N PRO A 32 2.10 5.47 -9.84
CA PRO A 32 2.12 4.81 -11.15
C PRO A 32 0.72 4.62 -11.75
N LEU A 33 -0.34 4.67 -10.94
CA LEU A 33 -1.73 4.61 -11.41
C LEU A 33 -2.26 5.97 -11.92
N ALA A 34 -1.51 7.06 -11.75
CA ALA A 34 -1.90 8.39 -12.19
C ALA A 34 -1.78 8.58 -13.72
N ASP A 35 -0.83 7.89 -14.37
CA ASP A 35 -0.66 7.93 -15.83
C ASP A 35 -1.80 7.24 -16.61
N GLY A 36 -2.60 6.42 -15.93
CA GLY A 36 -3.69 5.65 -16.53
C GLY A 36 -3.26 4.27 -17.02
N LEU A 37 -4.17 3.59 -17.72
CA LEU A 37 -3.92 2.27 -18.30
C LEU A 37 -3.35 2.40 -19.71
N ASP A 38 -2.61 1.39 -20.16
CA ASP A 38 -2.08 1.33 -21.53
C ASP A 38 -3.21 1.22 -22.56
N ASP A 39 -2.94 1.60 -23.81
CA ASP A 39 -3.96 1.63 -24.86
C ASP A 39 -4.51 0.23 -25.14
N GLY A 40 -5.77 0.01 -24.77
CA GLY A 40 -6.47 -1.27 -24.95
C GLY A 40 -6.57 -2.13 -23.69
N GLU A 41 -5.98 -1.71 -22.58
CA GLU A 41 -6.22 -2.30 -21.26
C GLU A 41 -7.42 -1.62 -20.59
N THR A 42 -8.26 -2.43 -19.94
CA THR A 42 -9.45 -1.95 -19.24
C THR A 42 -9.43 -2.37 -17.78
N VAL A 43 -10.27 -1.72 -16.98
CA VAL A 43 -10.47 -2.10 -15.57
C VAL A 43 -10.95 -3.54 -15.40
N ASP A 44 -11.72 -4.05 -16.36
CA ASP A 44 -12.19 -5.44 -16.36
C ASP A 44 -11.01 -6.42 -16.50
N ASP A 45 -10.01 -6.10 -17.33
CA ASP A 45 -8.82 -6.96 -17.50
C ASP A 45 -8.01 -7.10 -16.19
N LEU A 46 -7.94 -6.03 -15.40
CA LEU A 46 -7.28 -6.03 -14.09
C LEU A 46 -8.07 -6.79 -13.02
N LEU A 47 -9.40 -6.71 -13.07
CA LEU A 47 -10.29 -7.38 -12.12
C LEU A 47 -10.36 -8.89 -12.38
N ASP A 48 -10.37 -9.30 -13.65
CA ASP A 48 -10.49 -10.71 -14.06
C ASP A 48 -9.12 -11.41 -14.12
N GLY A 49 -8.05 -10.68 -14.45
CA GLY A 49 -6.67 -11.19 -14.50
C GLY A 49 -5.86 -10.97 -13.22
N GLY A 50 -6.46 -10.37 -12.18
CA GLY A 50 -5.81 -10.09 -10.91
C GLY A 50 -5.40 -11.36 -10.14
N LYS A 51 -4.50 -11.20 -9.15
CA LYS A 51 -4.17 -12.32 -8.25
C LYS A 51 -5.37 -12.66 -7.37
N ASP A 52 -5.83 -13.91 -7.47
CA ASP A 52 -6.82 -14.45 -6.56
C ASP A 52 -6.26 -14.53 -5.13
N ALA A 53 -7.15 -14.42 -4.15
CA ALA A 53 -6.78 -14.45 -2.74
C ALA A 53 -5.99 -15.73 -2.36
N GLU A 54 -6.25 -16.84 -3.04
CA GLU A 54 -5.57 -18.13 -2.84
C GLU A 54 -4.14 -18.14 -3.40
N GLN A 55 -3.76 -17.21 -4.28
CA GLN A 55 -2.43 -17.10 -4.89
C GLN A 55 -1.47 -16.19 -4.10
N LEU A 56 -1.96 -15.45 -3.09
CA LEU A 56 -1.15 -14.60 -2.23
C LEU A 56 -0.32 -15.39 -1.21
N GLU A 57 -0.68 -16.65 -0.94
CA GLU A 57 0.00 -17.49 0.07
C GLU A 57 1.36 -18.03 -0.41
N ASP A 58 1.64 -18.04 -1.72
CA ASP A 58 2.86 -18.63 -2.31
C ASP A 58 3.99 -17.62 -2.60
N GLY A 59 3.83 -16.35 -2.18
CA GLY A 59 4.69 -15.22 -2.60
C GLY A 59 5.55 -14.55 -1.53
N SER A 60 5.60 -15.06 -0.30
CA SER A 60 6.47 -14.49 0.75
C SER A 60 7.95 -14.91 0.58
N THR A 61 8.61 -14.58 -0.53
CA THR A 61 10.10 -14.53 -0.61
C THR A 61 10.54 -13.73 -1.84
N GLU A 62 10.34 -12.42 -1.86
CA GLU A 62 11.24 -11.51 -2.61
C GLU A 62 11.46 -10.25 -1.76
N GLU A 63 12.14 -10.42 -0.62
CA GLU A 63 12.83 -9.31 0.01
C GLU A 63 14.16 -9.12 -0.75
N SER A 64 14.19 -8.10 -1.58
CA SER A 64 15.42 -7.52 -2.11
C SER A 64 16.16 -6.85 -0.95
N SER A 65 17.07 -7.57 -0.29
CA SER A 65 18.10 -6.97 0.56
C SER A 65 19.41 -6.91 -0.23
N ASP A 66 19.46 -5.94 -1.14
CA ASP A 66 20.71 -5.29 -1.55
C ASP A 66 21.11 -4.38 -0.38
N GLU A 67 22.00 -4.87 0.49
CA GLU A 67 22.83 -3.97 1.29
C GLU A 67 24.29 -4.38 1.12
N SER A 68 24.97 -3.61 0.27
CA SER A 68 26.42 -3.54 0.23
C SER A 68 26.94 -3.01 1.57
N SER A 69 27.82 -3.76 2.23
CA SER A 69 28.85 -3.19 3.12
C SER A 69 30.10 -4.05 3.06
N ASP A 70 30.91 -3.69 2.08
CA ASP A 70 32.38 -3.66 2.13
C ASP A 70 32.89 -3.27 3.52
N GLU A 71 33.59 -4.17 4.22
CA GLU A 71 34.78 -3.84 5.04
C GLU A 71 35.46 -5.14 5.55
N GLU A 72 36.55 -5.55 4.91
CA GLU A 72 37.52 -6.47 5.51
C GLU A 72 38.35 -5.72 6.56
N PRO A 73 38.55 -6.30 7.75
CA PRO A 73 39.87 -6.18 8.35
C PRO A 73 40.50 -7.54 8.67
N ASP A 74 41.57 -7.79 7.91
CA ASP A 74 42.79 -8.52 8.26
C ASP A 74 42.98 -8.69 9.77
N SER A 75 43.00 -9.94 10.24
CA SER A 75 43.49 -10.28 11.58
C SER A 75 44.46 -11.46 11.46
N ALA A 76 45.70 -11.09 11.19
CA ALA A 76 46.87 -11.87 11.52
C ALA A 76 47.01 -12.10 13.04
N ASP A 77 47.78 -13.14 13.40
CA ASP A 77 48.59 -13.31 14.63
C ASP A 77 47.99 -14.03 15.87
N ASP A 78 48.30 -15.34 16.05
CA ASP A 78 49.28 -15.93 17.00
C ASP A 78 49.14 -17.48 17.06
#